data_AF-A0A9X3RDN9-F1
#
_entry.id   AF-A0A9X3RDN9-F1
#
_cell.length_a   1.000
_cell.length_b   1.000
_cell.length_c   1.000
_cell.angle_alpha   90.00
_cell.angle_beta   90.00
_cell.angle_gamma   90.00
#
_symmetry.space_group_name_H-M   'P 1'
#
loop_
_entity.id
_entity.type
_entity.pdbx_description
1 polymer ?
#
loop_
_entity_poly.entity_id
_entity_poly.type
_entity_poly.pdbx_seq_one_letter_code
_entity_poly.pdbx_strand_id
1 'polypeptide(L)'
;MDSFVRYFILGMFLLGPIALPMLLQKWRWLWFVVAGYVLYLAIGINLYFTEDIQDYGTAYGIFIVPYLMFITFLGYVMQRVLDKKLTKNISKKM
;
A
#
# COMPACT_ATOMS: atom_id res chain seq x y z
N MET A 1 4.98 -14.58 -22.84
CA MET A 1 4.75 -13.22 -22.32
C MET A 1 6.09 -12.51 -22.39
N ASP A 2 6.18 -11.45 -23.18
CA ASP A 2 7.42 -10.68 -23.32
C ASP A 2 7.84 -10.09 -21.96
N SER A 3 9.15 -10.03 -21.72
CA SER A 3 9.74 -9.46 -20.49
C SER A 3 9.19 -8.05 -20.20
N PHE A 4 8.92 -7.27 -21.24
CA PHE A 4 8.24 -5.98 -21.17
C PHE A 4 6.90 -6.03 -20.43
N VAL A 5 6.02 -6.97 -20.81
CA VAL A 5 4.67 -7.10 -20.22
C VAL A 5 4.77 -7.45 -18.74
N ARG A 6 5.74 -8.28 -18.36
CA ARG A 6 5.97 -8.66 -16.95
C ARG A 6 6.39 -7.45 -16.11
N TYR A 7 7.35 -6.65 -16.57
CA TYR A 7 7.79 -5.45 -15.85
C TYR A 7 6.71 -4.38 -15.81
N PHE A 8 5.92 -4.24 -16.87
CA PHE A 8 4.80 -3.32 -16.92
C PHE A 8 3.73 -3.67 -15.87
N ILE A 9 3.32 -4.94 -15.80
CA ILE A 9 2.34 -5.42 -14.82
C ILE A 9 2.86 -5.21 -13.39
N LEU A 10 4.12 -5.55 -13.11
CA LEU A 10 4.73 -5.33 -11.79
C LEU A 10 4.77 -3.84 -11.43
N GLY A 11 5.14 -2.99 -12.38
CA GLY A 11 5.13 -1.53 -12.20
C GLY A 11 3.73 -1.00 -11.86
N MET A 12 2.69 -1.52 -12.52
CA MET A 12 1.31 -1.17 -12.20
C MET A 12 0.91 -1.59 -10.78
N PHE A 13 1.27 -2.78 -10.33
CA PHE A 13 0.97 -3.23 -8.97
C PHE A 13 1.77 -2.48 -7.90
N LEU A 14 2.98 -2.04 -8.23
CA LEU A 14 3.83 -1.24 -7.34
C LEU A 14 3.44 0.23 -7.30
N LEU A 15 2.87 0.80 -8.36
CA LEU A 15 2.52 2.22 -8.40
C LEU A 15 1.03 2.49 -8.21
N GLY A 16 0.17 1.54 -8.58
CA GLY A 16 -1.29 1.63 -8.46
C GLY A 16 -1.77 2.00 -7.05
N PRO A 17 -1.28 1.35 -5.97
CA PRO A 17 -1.56 1.70 -4.59
C PRO A 17 -1.35 3.17 -4.24
N ILE A 18 -0.34 3.82 -4.84
CA ILE A 18 0.02 5.22 -4.62
C ILE A 18 -0.77 6.12 -5.58
N ALA A 19 -0.89 5.72 -6.84
CA ALA A 19 -1.58 6.47 -7.88
C ALA A 19 -3.08 6.65 -7.56
N LEU A 20 -3.76 5.62 -7.05
CA LEU A 20 -5.19 5.69 -6.71
C LEU A 20 -5.55 6.80 -5.71
N PRO A 21 -4.97 6.84 -4.49
CA PRO A 21 -5.25 7.91 -3.54
C PRO A 21 -4.76 9.28 -4.03
N MET A 22 -3.68 9.32 -4.81
CA MET A 22 -3.14 10.55 -5.39
C MET A 22 -4.12 11.16 -6.41
N LEU A 23 -4.66 10.36 -7.33
CA LEU A 23 -5.67 10.78 -8.32
C LEU A 23 -6.96 11.25 -7.66
N LEU A 24 -7.37 10.59 -6.57
CA LEU A 24 -8.57 10.95 -5.80
C LEU A 24 -8.33 12.06 -4.77
N GLN A 25 -7.11 12.62 -4.72
CA GLN A 25 -6.69 13.66 -3.77
C GLN A 25 -6.96 13.27 -2.29
N LYS A 26 -6.94 11.97 -1.99
CA LYS A 26 -7.17 11.43 -0.65
C LYS A 26 -5.84 11.33 0.10
N TRP A 27 -5.32 12.47 0.53
CA TRP A 27 -4.00 12.56 1.16
C TRP A 27 -3.81 11.66 2.39
N ARG A 28 -4.84 11.43 3.22
CA ARG A 28 -4.72 10.52 4.38
C ARG A 28 -4.61 9.06 3.96
N TRP A 29 -5.34 8.66 2.92
CA TRP A 29 -5.18 7.35 2.30
C TRP A 29 -3.77 7.20 1.70
N LEU A 30 -3.28 8.22 0.99
CA LEU A 30 -1.92 8.23 0.46
C LEU A 30 -0.87 8.02 1.55
N TRP A 31 -0.96 8.75 2.67
CA TRP A 31 -0.06 8.57 3.82
C TRP A 31 -0.09 7.16 4.39
N PHE A 32 -1.28 6.55 4.47
CA PHE A 32 -1.43 5.18 4.96
C PHE A 32 -0.74 4.17 4.03
N VAL A 33 -0.90 4.35 2.71
CA VAL A 33 -0.21 3.52 1.72
C VAL A 33 1.30 3.70 1.83
N VAL A 34 1.81 4.94 1.87
CA VAL A 34 3.24 5.24 2.01
C VAL A 34 3.82 4.63 3.29
N ALA A 35 3.14 4.76 4.43
CA ALA A 35 3.55 4.11 5.67
C ALA A 35 3.66 2.58 5.53
N GLY A 36 2.75 1.99 4.75
CA GLY A 36 2.81 0.60 4.36
C GLY A 36 4.05 0.22 3.57
N TYR A 37 4.41 0.99 2.54
CA TYR A 37 5.65 0.76 1.79
C TYR A 37 6.87 0.80 2.72
N VAL A 38 6.93 1.80 3.62
CA VAL A 38 8.03 1.93 4.58
C VAL A 38 8.08 0.73 5.52
N LEU A 39 6.95 0.29 6.05
CA LEU A 39 6.88 -0.87 6.94
C LEU A 39 7.32 -2.15 6.22
N TYR A 40 6.88 -2.34 4.98
CA TYR A 40 7.26 -3.48 4.17
C TYR A 40 8.77 -3.52 3.92
N LEU A 41 9.36 -2.38 3.55
CA LEU A 41 10.81 -2.24 3.39
C LEU A 41 11.55 -2.50 4.71
N ALA A 42 11.03 -2.01 5.84
CA ALA A 42 11.64 -2.26 7.15
C ALA A 42 11.64 -3.75 7.52
N ILE A 43 10.56 -4.48 7.19
CA ILE A 43 10.49 -5.93 7.35
C ILE A 43 11.54 -6.61 6.45
N GLY A 44 11.62 -6.21 5.18
CA GLY A 44 12.62 -6.75 4.24
C GLY A 44 14.05 -6.52 4.72
N ILE A 45 14.35 -5.33 5.26
CA ILE A 45 15.64 -5.01 5.85
C ILE A 45 15.93 -5.86 7.09
N ASN A 46 14.94 -6.01 7.99
CA ASN A 46 15.10 -6.84 9.18
C ASN A 46 15.43 -8.29 8.80
N LEU A 47 14.64 -8.87 7.89
CA LEU A 47 14.82 -10.23 7.37
C LEU A 47 16.19 -10.42 6.71
N TYR A 48 16.66 -9.43 5.96
CA TYR A 48 17.98 -9.45 5.32
C TYR A 48 19.12 -9.58 6.34
N PHE A 49 18.96 -9.04 7.54
CA PHE A 49 19.98 -9.13 8.60
C PHE A 49 19.85 -10.39 9.46
N THR A 50 18.67 -11.03 9.52
CA THR A 50 18.41 -12.13 10.45
C THR A 50 18.41 -13.50 9.80
N GLU A 51 18.17 -13.63 8.49
CA GLU A 51 17.88 -14.92 7.86
C GLU A 51 18.66 -15.18 6.55
N ASP A 52 18.69 -16.44 6.09
CA ASP A 52 19.48 -16.89 4.93
C ASP A 52 18.88 -16.40 3.60
N ILE A 53 19.55 -15.45 2.93
CA ILE A 53 19.04 -14.54 1.89
C ILE A 53 18.19 -15.22 0.78
N GLN A 54 18.45 -16.49 0.46
CA GLN A 54 17.84 -17.18 -0.69
C GLN A 54 16.35 -17.53 -0.50
N ASP A 55 15.97 -18.08 0.65
CA ASP A 55 14.59 -18.51 0.88
C ASP A 55 13.68 -17.31 1.23
N TYR A 56 14.21 -16.33 1.96
CA TYR A 56 13.47 -15.13 2.36
C TYR A 56 13.27 -14.15 1.21
N GLY A 57 14.26 -14.00 0.32
CA GLY A 57 14.11 -13.12 -0.85
C GLY A 57 12.94 -13.53 -1.75
N THR A 58 12.72 -14.85 -1.88
CA THR A 58 11.61 -15.41 -2.67
C THR A 58 10.28 -15.22 -1.97
N ALA A 59 10.19 -15.59 -0.67
CA ALA A 59 8.97 -15.42 0.10
C ALA A 59 8.56 -13.95 0.19
N TYR A 60 9.49 -13.06 0.56
CA TYR A 60 9.29 -11.63 0.60
C TYR A 60 8.78 -11.13 -0.76
N GLY A 61 9.49 -11.38 -1.86
CA GLY A 61 9.08 -10.93 -3.19
C GLY A 61 7.67 -11.38 -3.62
N ILE A 62 7.22 -12.56 -3.20
CA ILE A 62 5.87 -13.07 -3.50
C ILE A 62 4.80 -12.31 -2.70
N PHE A 63 5.09 -11.94 -1.45
CA PHE A 63 4.11 -11.29 -0.57
C PHE A 63 3.89 -9.80 -0.85
N ILE A 64 4.70 -9.15 -1.68
CA ILE A 64 4.60 -7.69 -1.92
C ILE A 64 3.24 -7.31 -2.53
N VAL A 65 2.77 -8.04 -3.53
CA VAL A 65 1.51 -7.75 -4.21
C VAL A 65 0.30 -7.90 -3.28
N PRO A 66 0.09 -9.04 -2.58
CA PRO A 66 -1.02 -9.16 -1.63
C PRO A 66 -0.91 -8.17 -0.47
N TYR A 67 0.30 -7.87 0.01
CA TYR A 67 0.52 -6.87 1.06
C TYR A 67 0.05 -5.47 0.62
N LEU A 68 0.46 -5.03 -0.57
CA LEU A 68 0.10 -3.71 -1.09
C LEU A 68 -1.40 -3.58 -1.36
N MET A 69 -2.04 -4.64 -1.86
CA MET A 69 -3.50 -4.67 -2.00
C MET A 69 -4.19 -4.53 -0.64
N PHE A 70 -3.72 -5.26 0.37
CA PHE A 70 -4.27 -5.20 1.73
C PHE A 70 -4.14 -3.80 2.35
N ILE A 71 -2.96 -3.18 2.27
CA ILE A 71 -2.76 -1.83 2.82
C ILE A 71 -3.56 -0.76 2.06
N THR A 72 -3.66 -0.90 0.73
CA THR A 72 -4.48 0.01 -0.07
C THR A 72 -5.94 -0.09 0.34
N PHE A 73 -6.45 -1.30 0.54
CA PHE A 73 -7.81 -1.55 1.01
C PHE A 73 -8.04 -0.97 2.42
N LEU A 74 -7.12 -1.20 3.36
CA LEU A 74 -7.19 -0.61 4.70
C LEU A 74 -7.20 0.92 4.66
N GLY A 75 -6.33 1.53 3.84
CA GLY A 75 -6.28 2.98 3.66
C GLY A 75 -7.59 3.54 3.11
N TYR A 76 -8.21 2.84 2.15
CA TYR A 76 -9.53 3.19 1.62
C TYR A 76 -10.61 3.12 2.71
N VAL A 77 -10.66 2.03 3.48
CA VAL A 77 -11.63 1.87 4.59
C VAL A 77 -11.45 2.96 5.63
N MET A 78 -10.21 3.26 6.04
CA MET A 78 -9.89 4.31 7.00
C MET A 78 -10.36 5.68 6.50
N GLN A 79 -10.09 6.01 5.23
CA GLN A 79 -10.55 7.25 4.61
C GLN A 79 -12.08 7.36 4.62
N ARG A 80 -12.80 6.28 4.25
CA ARG A 80 -14.27 6.22 4.26
C ARG A 80 -14.86 6.48 5.64
N VAL A 81 -14.26 5.93 6.69
CA VAL A 81 -14.72 6.13 8.07
C VAL A 81 -14.51 7.58 8.51
N LEU A 82 -13.35 8.17 8.17
CA LEU A 82 -13.03 9.55 8.50
C LEU A 82 -13.92 10.55 7.77
N ASP A 83 -14.17 10.34 6.48
CA ASP A 83 -15.04 11.20 5.66
C ASP A 83 -16.48 11.20 6.25
N LYS A 84 -17.02 10.04 6.63
CA LYS A 84 -18.33 9.94 7.31
C LYS A 84 -18.38 10.69 8.65
N LYS A 85 -17.30 10.60 9.44
CA LYS A 85 -17.21 11.28 10.74
C LYS A 85 -17.17 12.81 10.57
N LEU A 86 -16.50 13.30 9.53
CA LEU A 86 -16.43 14.72 9.21
C LEU A 86 -17.81 15.28 8.86
N THR A 87 -18.54 14.63 7.95
CA THR A 87 -19.89 15.05 7.54
C THR A 87 -20.87 15.06 8.72
N LYS A 88 -20.81 14.04 9.59
CA LYS A 88 -21.65 13.97 10.79
C LYS A 88 -21.38 15.13 11.76
N ASN A 89 -20.12 15.54 11.94
CA ASN A 89 -19.77 16.65 12.82
C ASN A 89 -20.24 18.01 12.28
N ILE A 90 -20.20 18.21 10.96
CA ILE A 90 -20.70 19.42 10.32
C ILE A 90 -22.22 19.53 10.48
N SER A 91 -22.95 18.43 10.24
CA SER A 91 -24.42 18.38 10.43
C SER A 91 -24.88 18.60 11.87
N LYS A 92 -24.04 18.35 12.88
CA LYS A 92 -24.38 18.56 14.30
C LYS A 92 -24.11 20.00 14.78
N LYS A 93 -23.34 20.78 14.01
CA LYS A 93 -22.99 22.18 14.32
C LYS A 93 -23.92 23.20 13.66
N MET A 94 -24.72 22.79 12.68
CA MET A 94 -25.87 23.54 12.15
C MET A 94 -27.11 23.18 12.94
#